data_AF-A0A952IZW8-F1
#
_entry.id   AF-A0A952IZW8-F1
#
_cell.length_a   1.000
_cell.length_b   1.000
_cell.length_c   1.000
_cell.angle_alpha   90.00
_cell.angle_beta   90.00
_cell.angle_gamma   90.00
#
_symmetry.space_group_name_H-M   'P 1'
#
loop_
_entity.id
_entity.type
_entity.pdbx_description
1 polymer ?
#
loop_
_entity_poly.entity_id
_entity_poly.type
_entity_poly.pdbx_seq_one_letter_code
_entity_poly.pdbx_strand_id
1 'polypeptide(L)'
;MRFFFLFGLVAVGCAPLYIPTTRNVPLFRERGEFQASVIVSNGVEAQTAVSLTDNIALMANTSILRQKISEPESYTRVNSFSEAGLGYYKVNRRSRLEIFAGYGFGSGTSFAQYYFFANSFGGQQDLVATGKCRRFFIQPSYGQNNRRFNLAFTPRFSVVNFYEFSSNDNTPTNPTVTVMPDEKPRLFLEPALTGKFPLAGNLQGMFQLGLNVRLSGDGFFDYVPLQVALGVQFNSGSLRTRVY
;
A
#
# COMPACT_ATOMS: atom_id res chain seq x y z
N MET A 1 -6.11 -6.62 39.37
CA MET A 1 -6.81 -6.08 38.18
C MET A 1 -5.96 -6.38 36.95
N ARG A 2 -6.32 -7.41 36.17
CA ARG A 2 -5.61 -7.79 34.95
C ARG A 2 -6.33 -7.15 33.77
N PHE A 3 -5.73 -6.12 33.18
CA PHE A 3 -6.21 -5.51 31.93
C PHE A 3 -5.95 -6.47 30.77
N PHE A 4 -6.99 -7.20 30.35
CA PHE A 4 -7.02 -7.86 29.05
C PHE A 4 -7.39 -6.80 28.00
N PHE A 5 -6.42 -6.30 27.25
CA PHE A 5 -6.68 -5.55 26.02
C PHE A 5 -7.10 -6.56 24.94
N LEU A 6 -8.41 -6.70 24.76
CA LEU A 6 -8.98 -7.40 23.62
C LEU A 6 -8.86 -6.48 22.40
N PHE A 7 -7.78 -6.64 21.62
CA PHE A 7 -7.62 -5.97 20.34
C PHE A 7 -8.55 -6.66 19.33
N GLY A 8 -9.78 -6.16 19.26
CA GLY A 8 -10.80 -6.63 18.31
C GLY A 8 -10.34 -6.38 16.88
N LEU A 9 -9.92 -7.44 16.21
CA LEU A 9 -9.65 -7.46 14.77
C LEU A 9 -10.99 -7.25 14.06
N VAL A 10 -11.22 -6.05 13.53
CA VAL A 10 -12.36 -5.77 12.66
C VAL A 10 -12.08 -6.39 11.28
N ALA A 11 -12.29 -7.70 11.18
CA ALA A 11 -12.38 -8.42 9.91
C ALA A 11 -13.83 -8.33 9.42
N VAL A 12 -14.17 -7.24 8.75
CA VAL A 12 -15.44 -7.16 8.00
C VAL A 12 -15.23 -7.89 6.68
N GLY A 13 -16.09 -8.89 6.44
CA GLY A 13 -15.99 -9.89 5.39
C GLY A 13 -16.36 -9.39 3.99
N CYS A 14 -15.65 -8.39 3.49
CA CYS A 14 -15.60 -8.14 2.05
C CYS A 14 -14.22 -8.56 1.55
N ALA A 15 -14.14 -9.05 0.31
CA ALA A 15 -12.87 -9.33 -0.35
C ALA A 15 -12.47 -8.12 -1.21
N PRO A 16 -11.93 -7.02 -0.64
CA PRO A 16 -11.75 -5.79 -1.39
C PRO A 16 -10.81 -5.97 -2.57
N LEU A 17 -11.20 -5.42 -3.72
CA LEU A 17 -10.39 -5.49 -4.92
C LEU A 17 -9.14 -4.59 -4.79
N TYR A 18 -9.26 -3.45 -4.12
CA TYR A 18 -8.14 -2.54 -3.91
C TYR A 18 -7.55 -2.70 -2.51
N ILE A 19 -6.29 -3.15 -2.45
CA ILE A 19 -5.50 -3.23 -1.22
C ILE A 19 -4.41 -2.15 -1.27
N PRO A 20 -4.58 -1.05 -0.52
CA PRO A 20 -3.57 0.01 -0.44
C PRO A 20 -2.24 -0.53 0.11
N THR A 21 -1.11 -0.08 -0.46
CA THR A 21 0.22 -0.35 0.11
C THR A 21 0.50 0.55 1.30
N THR A 22 1.33 0.07 2.22
CA THR A 22 1.92 0.91 3.25
C THR A 22 2.76 2.02 2.61
N ARG A 23 2.87 3.15 3.31
CA ARG A 23 3.59 4.33 2.83
C ARG A 23 5.07 4.08 3.10
N ASN A 24 5.89 4.12 2.06
CA ASN A 24 7.34 4.11 2.22
C ASN A 24 7.78 5.49 2.68
N VAL A 25 8.29 5.57 3.92
CA VAL A 25 8.69 6.83 4.55
C VAL A 25 10.17 6.71 4.91
N PRO A 26 11.10 6.95 3.95
CA PRO A 26 12.52 6.70 4.18
C PRO A 26 13.09 7.51 5.34
N LEU A 27 12.76 8.80 5.44
CA LEU A 27 13.40 9.75 6.37
C LEU A 27 14.91 9.84 6.12
N PHE A 28 15.32 10.10 4.88
CA PHE A 28 16.73 10.23 4.51
C PHE A 28 17.45 11.33 5.30
N ARG A 29 18.76 11.13 5.51
CA ARG A 29 19.64 12.08 6.21
C ARG A 29 20.71 12.65 5.30
N GLU A 30 21.26 11.83 4.43
CA GLU A 30 22.39 12.17 3.59
C GLU A 30 22.36 11.39 2.28
N ARG A 31 23.13 11.88 1.31
CA ARG A 31 23.34 11.20 0.03
C ARG A 31 23.91 9.80 0.24
N GLY A 32 23.45 8.83 -0.56
CA GLY A 32 23.97 7.47 -0.57
C GLY A 32 23.36 6.55 0.49
N GLU A 33 22.44 7.06 1.31
CA GLU A 33 21.64 6.20 2.19
C GLU A 33 20.74 5.27 1.37
N PHE A 34 20.73 4.00 1.75
CA PHE A 34 19.90 2.95 1.20
C PHE A 34 19.05 2.34 2.32
N GLN A 35 17.79 2.08 2.03
CA GLN A 35 16.86 1.45 2.95
C GLN A 35 16.15 0.30 2.26
N ALA A 36 15.96 -0.78 3.00
CA ALA A 36 15.15 -1.91 2.60
C ALA A 36 14.33 -2.39 3.79
N SER A 37 13.04 -2.64 3.60
CA SER A 37 12.17 -3.13 4.66
C SER A 37 11.23 -4.22 4.18
N VAL A 38 10.95 -5.14 5.08
CA VAL A 38 9.89 -6.14 4.95
C VAL A 38 8.82 -5.82 5.98
N ILE A 39 7.58 -5.79 5.53
CA ILE A 39 6.43 -5.31 6.29
C ILE A 39 5.30 -6.30 6.15
N VAL A 40 4.64 -6.62 7.25
CA VAL A 40 3.41 -7.41 7.29
C VAL A 40 2.26 -6.46 7.58
N SER A 41 1.25 -6.47 6.72
CA SER A 41 0.04 -5.67 6.82
C SER A 41 -1.19 -6.53 6.48
N ASN A 42 -1.98 -6.16 5.48
CA ASN A 42 -2.96 -7.01 4.81
C ASN A 42 -2.31 -8.15 4.00
N GLY A 43 -1.01 -8.02 3.69
CA GLY A 43 -0.20 -9.01 3.00
C GLY A 43 1.26 -8.87 3.41
N VAL A 44 2.18 -9.31 2.56
CA VAL A 44 3.62 -9.09 2.72
C VAL A 44 4.04 -8.00 1.75
N GLU A 45 4.75 -7.00 2.27
CA GLU A 45 5.25 -5.88 1.49
C GLU A 45 6.77 -5.79 1.62
N ALA A 46 7.43 -5.48 0.52
CA ALA A 46 8.83 -5.11 0.48
C ALA A 46 8.94 -3.67 -0.02
N GLN A 47 9.71 -2.85 0.68
CA GLN A 47 9.96 -1.46 0.31
C GLN A 47 11.44 -1.21 0.26
N THR A 48 11.90 -0.47 -0.74
CA THR A 48 13.27 -0.01 -0.86
C THR A 48 13.31 1.46 -1.19
N ALA A 49 14.36 2.14 -0.76
CA ALA A 49 14.59 3.53 -1.10
C ALA A 49 16.09 3.82 -1.13
N VAL A 50 16.51 4.73 -2.00
CA VAL A 50 17.90 5.19 -2.09
C VAL A 50 17.97 6.70 -2.28
N SER A 51 18.87 7.35 -1.55
CA SER A 51 19.21 8.75 -1.75
C SER A 51 20.30 8.88 -2.82
N LEU A 52 19.97 9.54 -3.94
CA LEU A 52 20.87 9.74 -5.07
C LEU A 52 21.77 10.97 -4.88
N THR A 53 21.21 12.03 -4.33
CA THR A 53 21.86 13.31 -4.01
C THR A 53 21.45 13.77 -2.62
N ASP A 54 21.94 14.90 -2.13
CA ASP A 54 21.56 15.41 -0.79
C ASP A 54 20.08 15.80 -0.66
N ASN A 55 19.32 15.81 -1.76
CA ASN A 55 17.91 16.13 -1.76
C ASN A 55 17.05 15.27 -2.68
N ILE A 56 17.63 14.43 -3.55
CA ILE A 56 16.85 13.62 -4.49
C ILE A 56 16.96 12.16 -4.09
N ALA A 57 15.83 11.49 -4.07
CA ALA A 57 15.75 10.08 -3.72
C ALA A 57 14.78 9.31 -4.62
N LEU A 58 15.00 8.00 -4.72
CA LEU A 58 14.10 7.07 -5.36
C LEU A 58 13.54 6.10 -4.31
N MET A 59 12.36 5.58 -4.60
CA MET A 59 11.77 4.48 -3.85
C MET A 59 11.08 3.49 -4.77
N ALA A 60 11.03 2.24 -4.35
CA ALA A 60 10.27 1.18 -5.00
C ALA A 60 9.61 0.31 -3.94
N ASN A 61 8.34 -0.03 -4.14
CA ASN A 61 7.57 -0.85 -3.22
C ASN A 61 6.89 -1.97 -3.99
N THR A 62 6.75 -3.12 -3.36
CA THR A 62 5.93 -4.22 -3.85
C THR A 62 5.13 -4.83 -2.71
N SER A 63 3.93 -5.30 -3.02
CA SER A 63 3.01 -5.93 -2.08
C SER A 63 2.44 -7.18 -2.73
N ILE A 64 2.39 -8.26 -1.96
CA ILE A 64 1.77 -9.51 -2.34
C ILE A 64 0.84 -9.99 -1.24
N LEU A 65 -0.36 -10.42 -1.63
CA LEU A 65 -1.29 -11.15 -0.79
C LEU A 65 -1.76 -12.38 -1.54
N ARG A 66 -1.68 -13.53 -0.89
CA ARG A 66 -2.30 -14.76 -1.36
C ARG A 66 -3.10 -15.37 -0.22
N GLN A 67 -4.40 -15.50 -0.41
CA GLN A 67 -5.31 -16.05 0.59
C GLN A 67 -6.28 -17.02 -0.09
N LYS A 68 -6.44 -18.21 0.49
CA LYS A 68 -7.52 -19.12 0.10
C LYS A 68 -8.77 -18.69 0.84
N ILE A 69 -9.84 -18.47 0.08
CA ILE A 69 -11.17 -18.13 0.59
C ILE A 69 -12.06 -19.32 0.26
N SER A 70 -12.75 -19.85 1.28
CA SER A 70 -13.58 -21.04 1.15
C SER A 70 -15.07 -20.73 1.03
N GLU A 71 -15.49 -19.50 1.37
CA GLU A 71 -16.88 -19.03 1.35
C GLU A 71 -16.95 -17.61 0.77
N PRO A 72 -18.00 -17.25 0.01
CA PRO A 72 -19.14 -18.09 -0.39
C PRO A 72 -18.80 -19.09 -1.51
N GLU A 73 -17.75 -18.83 -2.29
CA GLU A 73 -17.16 -19.78 -3.24
C GLU A 73 -15.67 -19.99 -2.93
N SER A 74 -15.16 -21.17 -3.28
CA SER A 74 -13.75 -21.49 -3.10
C SER A 74 -12.90 -20.83 -4.19
N TYR A 75 -12.14 -19.80 -3.84
CA TYR A 75 -11.18 -19.17 -4.75
C TYR A 75 -9.90 -18.76 -4.04
N THR A 76 -8.83 -18.63 -4.81
CA THR A 76 -7.58 -18.06 -4.30
C THR A 76 -7.55 -16.58 -4.62
N ARG A 77 -7.69 -15.75 -3.60
CA ARG A 77 -7.48 -14.32 -3.70
C ARG A 77 -5.99 -14.03 -3.85
N VAL A 78 -5.62 -13.44 -4.98
CA VAL A 78 -4.26 -12.97 -5.26
C VAL A 78 -4.32 -11.46 -5.45
N ASN A 79 -3.48 -10.74 -4.71
CA ASN A 79 -3.24 -9.33 -4.98
C ASN A 79 -1.74 -9.13 -5.12
N SER A 80 -1.34 -8.44 -6.17
CA SER A 80 0.03 -8.04 -6.41
C SER A 80 0.04 -6.57 -6.81
N PHE A 81 0.93 -5.80 -6.22
CA PHE A 81 1.05 -4.38 -6.53
C PHE A 81 2.50 -3.97 -6.46
N SER A 82 2.95 -3.19 -7.43
CA SER A 82 4.30 -2.65 -7.48
C SER A 82 4.25 -1.18 -7.85
N GLU A 83 5.08 -0.37 -7.19
CA GLU A 83 5.18 1.06 -7.45
C GLU A 83 6.62 1.55 -7.35
N ALA A 84 6.90 2.63 -8.05
CA ALA A 84 8.15 3.36 -7.94
C ALA A 84 7.87 4.86 -7.87
N GLY A 85 8.75 5.59 -7.20
CA GLY A 85 8.61 7.04 -7.03
C GLY A 85 9.95 7.75 -7.00
N LEU A 86 9.91 9.01 -7.42
CA LEU A 86 10.99 9.99 -7.29
C LEU A 86 10.56 11.01 -6.25
N GLY A 87 11.48 11.41 -5.39
CA GLY A 87 11.19 12.36 -4.34
C GLY A 87 12.28 13.37 -4.09
N TYR A 88 11.85 14.46 -3.48
CA TYR A 88 12.70 15.48 -2.91
C TYR A 88 12.67 15.35 -1.37
N TYR A 89 13.81 15.45 -0.72
CA TYR A 89 13.90 15.47 0.74
C TYR A 89 14.77 16.61 1.24
N LYS A 90 14.44 17.10 2.44
CA LYS A 90 15.17 18.15 3.15
C LYS A 90 15.30 17.79 4.62
N VAL A 91 16.53 17.92 5.12
CA VAL A 91 16.88 17.56 6.48
C VAL A 91 17.15 18.83 7.27
N ASN A 92 16.47 18.97 8.41
CA ASN A 92 16.70 20.02 9.38
C ASN A 92 17.17 19.40 10.72
N ARG A 93 17.65 20.24 11.64
CA ARG A 93 18.13 19.78 12.96
C ARG A 93 17.10 18.97 13.75
N ARG A 94 15.80 19.31 13.64
CA ARG A 94 14.71 18.69 14.43
C ARG A 94 13.72 17.87 13.58
N SER A 95 13.73 18.04 12.27
CA SER A 95 12.71 17.47 11.38
C SER A 95 13.28 17.06 10.02
N ARG A 96 12.53 16.21 9.32
CA ARG A 96 12.79 15.76 7.96
C ARG A 96 11.51 15.94 7.16
N LEU A 97 11.64 16.58 6.01
CA LEU A 97 10.56 16.80 5.07
C LEU A 97 10.88 16.00 3.82
N GLU A 98 9.91 15.25 3.33
CA GLU A 98 10.05 14.47 2.10
C GLU A 98 8.78 14.63 1.27
N ILE A 99 8.92 14.67 -0.04
CA ILE A 99 7.78 14.65 -0.97
C ILE A 99 8.16 13.68 -2.08
N PHE A 100 7.41 12.59 -2.19
CA PHE A 100 7.56 11.61 -3.27
C PHE A 100 6.37 11.68 -4.22
N ALA A 101 6.60 11.58 -5.51
CA ALA A 101 5.57 11.33 -6.50
C ALA A 101 5.94 10.09 -7.30
N GLY A 102 4.94 9.31 -7.70
CA GLY A 102 5.20 8.05 -8.36
C GLY A 102 4.02 7.41 -9.04
N TYR A 103 4.31 6.25 -9.62
CA TYR A 103 3.39 5.45 -10.38
C TYR A 103 3.49 3.99 -9.95
N GLY A 104 2.36 3.32 -9.93
CA GLY A 104 2.27 1.90 -9.64
C GLY A 104 1.26 1.18 -10.51
N PHE A 105 1.41 -0.12 -10.58
CA PHE A 105 0.54 -1.04 -11.30
C PHE A 105 0.36 -2.29 -10.46
N GLY A 106 -0.78 -2.95 -10.63
CA GLY A 106 -1.07 -4.18 -9.92
C GLY A 106 -2.28 -4.89 -10.44
N SER A 107 -2.59 -5.99 -9.76
CA SER A 107 -3.78 -6.79 -10.02
C SER A 107 -4.34 -7.29 -8.70
N GLY A 108 -5.66 -7.43 -8.64
CA GLY A 108 -6.36 -7.96 -7.49
C GLY A 108 -7.49 -8.89 -7.93
N THR A 109 -7.66 -9.99 -7.21
CA THR A 109 -8.82 -10.86 -7.35
C THR A 109 -9.84 -10.54 -6.27
N SER A 110 -11.11 -10.45 -6.64
CA SER A 110 -12.23 -10.21 -5.75
C SER A 110 -13.46 -11.01 -6.21
N PHE A 111 -14.35 -11.31 -5.26
CA PHE A 111 -15.65 -11.92 -5.48
C PHE A 111 -16.73 -10.87 -5.26
N ALA A 112 -17.41 -10.44 -6.33
CA ALA A 112 -18.44 -9.41 -6.29
C ALA A 112 -19.33 -9.45 -7.55
N GLN A 113 -20.43 -8.71 -7.51
CA GLN A 113 -21.26 -8.44 -8.68
C GLN A 113 -20.71 -7.25 -9.45
N TYR A 114 -20.37 -7.48 -10.72
CA TYR A 114 -19.81 -6.47 -11.59
C TYR A 114 -20.76 -6.23 -12.77
N TYR A 115 -21.43 -5.08 -12.78
CA TYR A 115 -22.48 -4.76 -13.75
C TYR A 115 -22.00 -4.86 -15.22
N PHE A 116 -20.72 -4.59 -15.48
CA PHE A 116 -20.14 -4.61 -16.81
C PHE A 116 -19.94 -6.02 -17.38
N PHE A 117 -20.07 -7.08 -16.57
CA PHE A 117 -20.10 -8.47 -17.03
C PHE A 117 -21.50 -8.98 -17.36
N ALA A 118 -22.57 -8.21 -17.07
CA ALA A 118 -23.94 -8.69 -17.24
C ALA A 118 -24.27 -9.10 -18.68
N ASN A 119 -23.76 -8.34 -19.67
CA ASN A 119 -23.96 -8.66 -21.09
C ASN A 119 -23.15 -9.90 -21.54
N SER A 120 -22.07 -10.24 -20.83
CA SER A 120 -21.19 -11.35 -21.18
C SER A 120 -21.66 -12.67 -20.62
N PHE A 121 -22.30 -12.67 -19.45
CA PHE A 121 -22.76 -13.88 -18.77
C PHE A 121 -24.27 -14.00 -18.63
N GLY A 122 -25.04 -13.15 -19.33
CA GLY A 122 -26.51 -13.27 -19.40
C GLY A 122 -27.26 -12.77 -18.17
N GLY A 123 -26.63 -11.94 -17.32
CA GLY A 123 -27.25 -11.36 -16.13
C GLY A 123 -26.23 -10.88 -15.10
N GLN A 124 -26.70 -10.16 -14.07
CA GLN A 124 -25.85 -9.88 -12.90
C GLN A 124 -25.76 -11.12 -12.03
N GLN A 125 -24.53 -11.54 -11.74
CA GLN A 125 -24.23 -12.66 -10.86
C GLN A 125 -22.93 -12.41 -10.11
N ASP A 126 -22.78 -13.08 -8.97
CA ASP A 126 -21.56 -13.04 -8.19
C ASP A 126 -20.46 -13.81 -8.91
N LEU A 127 -19.34 -13.14 -9.17
CA LEU A 127 -18.22 -13.76 -9.86
C LEU A 127 -16.88 -13.34 -9.29
N VAL A 128 -15.90 -14.23 -9.48
CA VAL A 128 -14.49 -14.00 -9.24
C VAL A 128 -13.97 -13.23 -10.45
N ALA A 129 -13.60 -11.97 -10.22
CA ALA A 129 -12.94 -11.16 -11.23
C ALA A 129 -11.51 -10.82 -10.80
N THR A 130 -10.62 -10.79 -11.77
CA THR A 130 -9.28 -10.22 -11.62
C THR A 130 -9.25 -8.86 -12.30
N GLY A 131 -9.09 -7.81 -11.50
CA GLY A 131 -8.96 -6.43 -11.98
C GLY A 131 -7.50 -6.00 -12.04
N LYS A 132 -7.06 -5.44 -13.16
CA LYS A 132 -5.77 -4.74 -13.28
C LYS A 132 -5.95 -3.27 -12.95
N CYS A 133 -5.06 -2.76 -12.12
CA CYS A 133 -5.09 -1.37 -11.69
C CYS A 133 -3.77 -0.65 -11.92
N ARG A 134 -3.87 0.67 -12.00
CA ARG A 134 -2.75 1.59 -11.97
C ARG A 134 -3.02 2.69 -10.96
N ARG A 135 -1.97 3.24 -10.37
CA ARG A 135 -2.04 4.32 -9.39
C ARG A 135 -1.00 5.37 -9.69
N PHE A 136 -1.41 6.63 -9.71
CA PHE A 136 -0.51 7.76 -9.53
C PHE A 136 -0.63 8.25 -8.10
N PHE A 137 0.48 8.64 -7.47
CA PHE A 137 0.44 9.18 -6.12
C PHE A 137 1.39 10.36 -5.94
N ILE A 138 1.05 11.21 -4.97
CA ILE A 138 1.95 12.17 -4.33
C ILE A 138 1.89 11.97 -2.82
N GLN A 139 3.04 11.99 -2.17
CA GLN A 139 3.23 11.59 -0.79
C GLN A 139 4.19 12.56 -0.10
N PRO A 140 3.70 13.71 0.40
CA PRO A 140 4.41 14.48 1.39
C PRO A 140 4.53 13.70 2.71
N SER A 141 5.66 13.86 3.39
CA SER A 141 5.97 13.25 4.67
C SER A 141 6.68 14.27 5.55
N TYR A 142 6.26 14.35 6.81
CA TYR A 142 6.96 15.11 7.85
C TYR A 142 7.37 14.16 8.97
N GLY A 143 8.67 14.04 9.20
CA GLY A 143 9.26 13.18 10.23
C GLY A 143 10.07 13.95 11.26
N GLN A 144 10.17 13.38 12.46
CA GLN A 144 11.10 13.83 13.50
C GLN A 144 12.53 13.39 13.17
N ASN A 145 13.52 14.09 13.74
CA ASN A 145 14.94 13.76 13.63
C ASN A 145 15.53 13.40 15.00
N ASN A 146 15.07 12.29 15.57
CA ASN A 146 15.43 11.81 16.90
C ASN A 146 16.30 10.55 16.81
N ARG A 147 17.17 10.35 17.81
CA ARG A 147 18.08 9.18 17.85
C ARG A 147 17.40 7.88 18.29
N ARG A 148 16.38 7.96 19.15
CA ARG A 148 15.73 6.79 19.78
C ARG A 148 14.41 6.40 19.12
N PHE A 149 13.65 7.37 18.65
CA PHE A 149 12.32 7.13 18.11
C PHE A 149 11.96 8.22 17.12
N ASN A 150 11.68 7.86 15.88
CA ASN A 150 11.25 8.79 14.85
C ASN A 150 9.78 8.54 14.52
N LEU A 151 8.97 9.57 14.69
CA LEU A 151 7.59 9.59 14.25
C LEU A 151 7.49 10.38 12.95
N ALA A 152 6.70 9.90 12.00
CA ALA A 152 6.42 10.58 10.75
C ALA A 152 4.95 10.52 10.38
N PHE A 153 4.42 11.65 9.93
CA PHE A 153 3.08 11.78 9.38
C PHE A 153 3.15 11.94 7.86
N THR A 154 2.33 11.18 7.15
CA THR A 154 2.39 11.04 5.68
C THR A 154 1.00 11.02 5.07
N PRO A 155 0.46 12.16 4.59
CA PRO A 155 -0.77 12.19 3.81
C PRO A 155 -0.49 11.88 2.34
N ARG A 156 -0.72 10.64 1.92
CA ARG A 156 -0.65 10.28 0.49
C ARG A 156 -1.93 10.68 -0.23
N PHE A 157 -1.81 11.23 -1.42
CA PHE A 157 -2.93 11.42 -2.35
C PHE A 157 -2.73 10.49 -3.53
N SER A 158 -3.76 9.72 -3.87
CA SER A 158 -3.66 8.68 -4.90
C SER A 158 -4.81 8.75 -5.87
N VAL A 159 -4.52 8.65 -7.16
CA VAL A 159 -5.50 8.44 -8.23
C VAL A 159 -5.38 7.01 -8.69
N VAL A 160 -6.41 6.20 -8.44
CA VAL A 160 -6.44 4.76 -8.73
C VAL A 160 -7.41 4.50 -9.87
N ASN A 161 -6.98 3.75 -10.87
CA ASN A 161 -7.80 3.36 -12.01
C ASN A 161 -7.71 1.87 -12.27
N PHE A 162 -8.85 1.18 -12.27
CA PHE A 162 -8.95 -0.19 -12.81
C PHE A 162 -9.34 -0.10 -14.28
N TYR A 163 -8.53 -0.68 -15.17
CA TYR A 163 -8.68 -0.50 -16.61
C TYR A 163 -9.03 -1.79 -17.36
N GLU A 164 -8.93 -2.93 -16.68
CA GLU A 164 -9.18 -4.24 -17.27
C GLU A 164 -9.69 -5.18 -16.17
N PHE A 165 -10.78 -5.89 -16.45
CA PHE A 165 -11.33 -6.94 -15.61
C PHE A 165 -11.44 -8.22 -16.41
N SER A 166 -11.04 -9.34 -15.81
CA SER A 166 -11.15 -10.66 -16.43
C SER A 166 -11.85 -11.64 -15.50
N SER A 167 -12.77 -12.44 -16.03
CA SER A 167 -13.47 -13.50 -15.30
C SER A 167 -13.81 -14.67 -16.22
N ASN A 168 -13.90 -15.86 -15.65
CA ASN A 168 -14.34 -17.10 -16.30
C ASN A 168 -15.66 -17.61 -15.70
N ASP A 169 -16.46 -16.72 -15.12
CA ASP A 169 -17.75 -17.07 -14.51
C ASP A 169 -17.65 -18.19 -13.47
N ASN A 170 -16.67 -18.08 -12.58
CA ASN A 170 -16.35 -19.04 -11.51
C ASN A 170 -16.09 -20.49 -11.98
N THR A 171 -15.98 -20.69 -13.30
CA THR A 171 -15.95 -22.01 -13.93
C THR A 171 -14.63 -22.19 -14.66
N PRO A 172 -13.70 -23.01 -14.15
CA PRO A 172 -12.35 -23.16 -14.72
C PRO A 172 -12.32 -23.60 -16.19
N THR A 173 -13.39 -24.23 -16.68
CA THR A 173 -13.51 -24.72 -18.07
C THR A 173 -14.04 -23.66 -19.04
N ASN A 174 -14.62 -22.57 -18.54
CA ASN A 174 -15.17 -21.52 -19.40
C ASN A 174 -14.06 -20.62 -19.96
N PRO A 175 -14.22 -20.09 -21.19
CA PRO A 175 -13.31 -19.09 -21.72
C PRO A 175 -13.34 -17.83 -20.85
N THR A 176 -12.18 -17.29 -20.54
CA THR A 176 -12.06 -16.02 -19.80
C THR A 176 -12.57 -14.87 -20.67
N VAL A 177 -13.54 -14.13 -20.15
CA VAL A 177 -14.02 -12.88 -20.73
C VAL A 177 -13.26 -11.72 -20.10
N THR A 178 -12.75 -10.82 -20.94
CA THR A 178 -12.07 -9.59 -20.51
C THR A 178 -12.90 -8.38 -20.92
N VAL A 179 -13.14 -7.48 -19.96
CA VAL A 179 -13.90 -6.24 -20.14
C VAL A 179 -13.05 -5.06 -19.70
N MET A 180 -13.07 -3.98 -20.48
CA MET A 180 -12.50 -2.69 -20.11
C MET A 180 -13.64 -1.80 -19.61
N PRO A 181 -13.77 -1.56 -18.30
CA PRO A 181 -14.87 -0.75 -17.78
C PRO A 181 -14.67 0.72 -18.16
N ASP A 182 -15.74 1.39 -18.57
CA ASP A 182 -15.77 2.84 -18.79
C ASP A 182 -16.01 3.58 -17.46
N GLU A 183 -15.08 3.40 -16.53
CA GLU A 183 -15.16 3.94 -15.18
C GLU A 183 -14.10 5.02 -14.94
N LYS A 184 -14.50 6.08 -14.23
CA LYS A 184 -13.57 7.17 -13.91
C LYS A 184 -12.57 6.73 -12.83
N PRO A 185 -11.30 7.19 -12.91
CA PRO A 185 -10.33 7.02 -11.85
C PRO A 185 -10.84 7.58 -10.52
N ARG A 186 -10.46 6.93 -9.42
CA ARG A 186 -10.91 7.29 -8.06
C ARG A 186 -9.77 7.91 -7.27
N LEU A 187 -10.05 9.08 -6.69
CA LEU A 187 -9.16 9.81 -5.82
C LEU A 187 -9.28 9.31 -4.37
N PHE A 188 -8.14 9.11 -3.73
CA PHE A 188 -8.00 8.73 -2.33
C PHE A 188 -7.10 9.70 -1.58
N LEU A 189 -7.48 9.98 -0.33
CA LEU A 189 -6.63 10.57 0.70
C LEU A 189 -6.24 9.46 1.68
N GLU A 190 -4.95 9.30 1.86
CA GLU A 190 -4.35 8.09 2.41
C GLU A 190 -3.37 8.46 3.55
N PRO A 191 -3.83 9.06 4.66
CA PRO A 191 -2.97 9.51 5.73
C PRO A 191 -2.42 8.35 6.54
N ALA A 192 -1.15 8.43 6.93
CA ALA A 192 -0.49 7.43 7.74
C ALA A 192 0.42 8.06 8.79
N LEU A 193 0.47 7.41 9.96
CA LEU A 193 1.43 7.67 11.02
C LEU A 193 2.41 6.50 11.08
N THR A 194 3.70 6.79 10.91
CA THR A 194 4.78 5.79 10.91
C THR A 194 5.70 6.04 12.08
N GLY A 195 5.94 5.02 12.90
CA GLY A 195 6.96 5.04 13.95
C GLY A 195 8.13 4.14 13.57
N LYS A 196 9.35 4.64 13.74
CA LYS A 196 10.60 3.88 13.56
C LYS A 196 11.46 3.95 14.81
N PHE A 197 12.03 2.83 15.22
CA PHE A 197 12.91 2.74 16.39
C PHE A 197 14.09 1.80 16.12
N PRO A 198 15.28 2.05 16.70
CA PRO A 198 16.43 1.16 16.54
C PRO A 198 16.17 -0.20 17.19
N LEU A 199 16.58 -1.27 16.51
CA LEU A 199 16.64 -2.62 17.08
C LEU A 199 18.09 -2.97 17.42
N ALA A 200 18.91 -3.21 16.39
CA ALA A 200 20.31 -3.58 16.54
C ALA A 200 21.11 -3.11 15.32
N GLY A 201 22.23 -2.44 15.56
CA GLY A 201 23.07 -1.90 14.49
C GLY A 201 22.28 -1.02 13.52
N ASN A 202 22.21 -1.48 12.27
CA ASN A 202 21.53 -0.82 11.16
C ASN A 202 20.08 -1.27 10.95
N LEU A 203 19.53 -2.08 11.86
CA LEU A 203 18.15 -2.53 11.83
C LEU A 203 17.26 -1.62 12.68
N GLN A 204 16.09 -1.30 12.13
CA GLN A 204 15.04 -0.51 12.75
C GLN A 204 13.74 -1.31 12.74
N GLY A 205 13.00 -1.26 13.84
CA GLY A 205 11.62 -1.70 13.88
C GLY A 205 10.73 -0.60 13.34
N MET A 206 9.66 -0.97 12.67
CA MET A 206 8.69 -0.06 12.07
C MET A 206 7.28 -0.49 12.42
N PHE A 207 6.44 0.47 12.75
CA PHE A 207 4.99 0.31 12.74
C PHE A 207 4.34 1.42 11.94
N GLN A 208 3.21 1.14 11.31
CA GLN A 208 2.43 2.13 10.60
C GLN A 208 0.94 1.93 10.85
N LEU A 209 0.25 3.03 11.13
CA LEU A 209 -1.20 3.10 11.19
C LEU A 209 -1.65 4.04 10.07
N GLY A 210 -2.39 3.50 9.10
CA GLY A 210 -2.84 4.20 7.91
C GLY A 210 -4.36 4.14 7.77
N LEU A 211 -4.94 5.21 7.22
CA LEU A 211 -6.31 5.24 6.75
C LEU A 211 -6.32 5.40 5.24
N ASN A 212 -7.37 4.90 4.60
CA ASN A 212 -7.62 5.07 3.18
C ASN A 212 -9.02 5.65 3.05
N VAL A 213 -9.11 6.92 2.69
CA VAL A 213 -10.37 7.67 2.57
C VAL A 213 -10.61 7.93 1.10
N ARG A 214 -11.71 7.42 0.56
CA ARG A 214 -12.14 7.74 -0.80
C ARG A 214 -12.69 9.16 -0.82
N LEU A 215 -12.22 9.98 -1.77
CA LEU A 215 -12.67 11.36 -1.93
C LEU A 215 -13.68 11.56 -3.08
N SER A 216 -13.95 10.54 -3.88
CA SER A 216 -14.72 10.67 -5.13
C SER A 216 -15.73 9.54 -5.33
N GLY A 217 -17.03 9.90 -5.26
CA GLY A 217 -18.21 9.14 -5.70
C GLY A 217 -18.42 7.72 -5.14
N ASP A 218 -19.57 7.13 -5.46
CA ASP A 218 -19.81 5.70 -5.23
C ASP A 218 -18.86 4.88 -6.10
N GLY A 219 -18.21 3.88 -5.50
CA GLY A 219 -17.16 3.11 -6.15
C GLY A 219 -17.67 1.77 -6.65
N PHE A 220 -17.28 1.40 -7.86
CA PHE A 220 -17.52 0.08 -8.46
C PHE A 220 -16.57 -1.02 -7.92
N PHE A 221 -15.74 -0.68 -6.93
CA PHE A 221 -14.84 -1.61 -6.27
C PHE A 221 -14.71 -1.32 -4.78
N ASP A 222 -14.51 -2.38 -4.01
CA ASP A 222 -14.25 -2.31 -2.57
C ASP A 222 -12.77 -2.08 -2.26
N TYR A 223 -12.50 -1.49 -1.09
CA TYR A 223 -11.15 -1.18 -0.61
C TYR A 223 -11.01 -1.43 0.89
N VAL A 224 -9.76 -1.55 1.37
CA VAL A 224 -9.47 -1.66 2.81
C VAL A 224 -9.34 -0.27 3.43
N PRO A 225 -10.21 0.14 4.38
CA PRO A 225 -10.21 1.50 4.92
C PRO A 225 -9.13 1.74 5.99
N LEU A 226 -8.79 0.72 6.79
CA LEU A 226 -7.79 0.81 7.86
C LEU A 226 -6.61 -0.10 7.54
N GLN A 227 -5.40 0.43 7.67
CA GLN A 227 -4.16 -0.34 7.49
C GLN A 227 -3.36 -0.31 8.78
N VAL A 228 -3.04 -1.48 9.31
CA VAL A 228 -2.08 -1.66 10.39
C VAL A 228 -0.92 -2.45 9.83
N ALA A 229 0.29 -2.02 10.09
CA ALA A 229 1.48 -2.67 9.57
C ALA A 229 2.62 -2.69 10.58
N LEU A 230 3.37 -3.79 10.58
CA LEU A 230 4.57 -4.01 11.38
C LEU A 230 5.68 -4.50 10.47
N GLY A 231 6.91 -4.04 10.69
CA GLY A 231 8.02 -4.43 9.83
C GLY A 231 9.38 -4.20 10.45
N VAL A 232 10.39 -4.70 9.74
CA VAL A 232 11.80 -4.48 10.03
C VAL A 232 12.42 -3.79 8.82
N GLN A 233 13.24 -2.79 9.08
CA GLN A 233 13.94 -2.01 8.09
C GLN A 233 15.45 -2.07 8.32
N PHE A 234 16.19 -2.41 7.29
CA PHE A 234 17.61 -2.14 7.18
C PHE A 234 17.82 -0.72 6.66
N ASN A 235 18.76 0.01 7.27
CA ASN A 235 19.21 1.31 6.83
C ASN A 235 20.74 1.33 6.75
N SER A 236 21.32 1.58 5.58
CA SER A 236 22.77 1.66 5.41
C SER A 236 23.38 2.89 6.08
N GLY A 237 22.59 3.95 6.27
CA GLY A 237 22.97 5.14 7.02
C GLY A 237 23.05 4.87 8.51
N SER A 238 24.13 5.30 9.16
CA SER A 238 24.30 5.13 10.60
C SER A 238 23.31 6.01 11.39
N LEU A 239 22.69 5.46 12.43
CA LEU A 239 21.97 6.27 13.43
C LEU A 239 22.91 7.21 14.23
N ARG A 240 24.23 7.00 14.16
CA ARG A 240 25.23 7.89 14.73
C ARG A 240 25.42 9.09 13.81
N THR A 241 24.78 10.21 14.18
CA THR A 241 25.07 11.54 13.66
C THR A 241 26.58 11.77 13.51
N ARG A 242 27.05 12.07 12.30
CA ARG A 242 28.10 13.08 12.18
C ARG A 242 27.47 14.39 12.64
N VAL A 243 27.87 14.82 13.84
CA VAL A 243 27.58 16.16 14.33
C VAL A 243 28.40 17.10 13.46
N TYR A 244 27.74 17.98 12.72
CA TYR A 244 28.33 19.25 12.29
C TYR A 244 27.98 20.30 13.33
#